data_AF-A0A6B2ZC01-F1
#
_entry.id   AF-A0A6B2ZC01-F1
#
_cell.length_a   1.000
_cell.length_b   1.000
_cell.length_c   1.000
_cell.angle_alpha   90.00
_cell.angle_beta   90.00
_cell.angle_gamma   90.00
#
_symmetry.space_group_name_H-M   'P 1'
#
loop_
_entity.id
_entity.type
_entity.pdbx_description
1 polymer ?
#
loop_
_entity_poly.entity_id
_entity_poly.type
_entity_poly.pdbx_seq_one_letter_code
_entity_poly.pdbx_strand_id
1 'polypeptide(L)'
;MNDTPTHMPAPPSPSSELRAALSEAGLHADVTDTESQAENPVRIAALSPTDARQLARLIRTGTKRTLKAARALREICEGYRIDLPGLRVRQGRITLGPIQVDDAARLARLLGAVPQTTEQPGTDADAGTVRAMLSHAFPQATGGGALSVSVRDNTPDLLDLGSIDARTARRLIRALQF
;
A
#
# COMPACT_ATOMS: atom_id res chain seq x y z
N MET A 1 -35.16 -4.10 40.44
CA MET A 1 -34.43 -4.59 39.24
C MET A 1 -33.36 -3.57 38.95
N ASN A 2 -32.10 -3.87 39.30
CA ASN A 2 -30.97 -2.97 39.06
C ASN A 2 -30.29 -3.43 37.78
N ASP A 3 -30.58 -2.74 36.67
CA ASP A 3 -29.80 -2.86 35.44
C ASP A 3 -28.47 -2.14 35.66
N THR A 4 -27.41 -2.92 35.82
CA THR A 4 -26.04 -2.40 35.87
C THR A 4 -25.56 -2.30 34.43
N PRO A 5 -25.32 -1.10 33.87
CA PRO A 5 -24.85 -0.99 32.50
C PRO A 5 -23.46 -1.60 32.41
N THR A 6 -23.33 -2.60 31.54
CA THR A 6 -22.05 -3.21 31.16
C THR A 6 -21.16 -2.11 30.57
N HIS A 7 -20.29 -1.53 31.38
CA HIS A 7 -19.29 -0.57 30.93
C HIS A 7 -18.27 -1.33 30.08
N MET A 8 -18.44 -1.33 28.76
CA MET A 8 -17.34 -1.66 27.86
C MET A 8 -16.25 -0.61 28.08
N PRO A 9 -15.02 -1.00 28.47
CA PRO A 9 -13.92 -0.05 28.51
C PRO A 9 -13.70 0.49 27.10
N ALA A 10 -13.53 1.81 27.00
CA ALA A 10 -13.18 2.46 25.74
C ALA A 10 -11.90 1.82 25.17
N PRO A 11 -11.78 1.69 23.84
CA PRO A 11 -10.55 1.19 23.24
C PRO A 11 -9.38 2.07 23.71
N PRO A 12 -8.20 1.47 23.99
CA PRO A 12 -7.02 2.23 24.39
C PRO A 12 -6.73 3.31 23.34
N SER A 13 -6.36 4.52 23.80
CA SER A 13 -5.94 5.57 22.88
C SER A 13 -4.74 5.08 22.06
N PRO A 14 -4.57 5.52 20.80
CA PRO A 14 -3.42 5.13 19.97
C PRO A 14 -2.06 5.38 20.64
N SER A 15 -1.94 6.44 21.45
CA SER A 15 -0.76 6.71 22.27
C SER A 15 -0.53 5.68 23.37
N SER A 16 -1.58 5.23 24.04
CA SER A 16 -1.49 4.21 25.10
C SER A 16 -1.12 2.84 24.54
N GLU A 17 -1.69 2.46 23.38
CA GLU A 17 -1.36 1.22 22.68
C GLU A 17 0.11 1.23 22.22
N LEU A 18 0.56 2.33 21.62
CA LEU A 18 1.96 2.48 21.19
C LEU A 18 2.92 2.45 22.39
N ARG A 19 2.60 3.15 23.49
CA ARG A 19 3.41 3.15 24.71
C ARG A 19 3.53 1.75 25.30
N ALA A 20 2.43 1.00 25.36
CA ALA A 20 2.42 -0.37 25.85
C ALA A 20 3.33 -1.26 24.99
N ALA A 21 3.17 -1.22 23.66
CA ALA A 21 3.98 -2.02 22.74
C ALA A 21 5.48 -1.68 22.81
N LEU A 22 5.83 -0.39 22.96
CA LEU A 22 7.23 0.03 23.15
C LEU A 22 7.78 -0.49 24.49
N SER A 23 7.02 -0.36 25.57
CA SER A 23 7.42 -0.85 26.89
C SER A 23 7.61 -2.38 26.92
N GLU A 24 6.71 -3.14 26.31
CA GLU A 24 6.83 -4.60 26.16
C GLU A 24 8.05 -5.00 25.33
N ALA A 25 8.40 -4.17 24.34
CA ALA A 25 9.60 -4.34 23.53
C ALA A 25 10.89 -3.86 24.23
N GLY A 26 10.81 -3.40 25.49
CA GLY A 26 11.95 -2.87 26.26
C GLY A 26 12.45 -1.51 25.79
N LEU A 27 11.62 -0.74 25.07
CA LEU A 27 11.94 0.60 24.57
C LEU A 27 11.33 1.66 25.49
N HIS A 28 12.18 2.50 26.06
CA HIS A 28 11.76 3.62 26.91
C HIS A 28 11.60 4.87 26.06
N ALA A 29 10.35 5.17 25.66
CA ALA A 29 10.04 6.35 24.87
C ALA A 29 8.78 7.02 25.38
N ASP A 30 8.84 8.34 25.57
CA ASP A 30 7.66 9.13 25.88
C ASP A 30 6.79 9.24 24.63
N VAL A 31 5.53 8.86 24.77
CA VAL A 31 4.52 8.95 23.70
C VAL A 31 3.49 9.97 24.13
N THR A 32 3.23 10.97 23.29
CA THR A 32 2.27 12.06 23.57
C THR A 32 1.24 12.16 22.46
N ASP A 33 -0.01 12.44 22.83
CA ASP A 33 -1.04 12.88 21.91
C ASP A 33 -0.85 14.38 21.66
N THR A 34 -0.91 14.82 20.41
CA THR A 34 -0.90 16.26 20.12
C THR A 34 -2.35 16.71 19.94
N GLU A 35 -2.87 17.52 20.88
CA GLU A 35 -4.28 17.94 20.90
C GLU A 35 -4.65 19.00 19.83
N SER A 36 -3.68 19.48 19.04
CA SER A 36 -3.84 20.74 18.28
C SER A 36 -3.94 20.61 16.76
N GLN A 37 -4.33 19.46 16.20
CA GLN A 37 -4.61 19.37 14.76
C GLN A 37 -5.70 18.35 14.44
N ALA A 38 -6.45 18.58 13.36
CA ALA A 38 -7.64 17.82 12.92
C ALA A 38 -7.44 16.30 12.74
N GLU A 39 -6.21 15.80 12.87
CA GLU A 39 -5.83 14.40 12.84
C GLU A 39 -4.90 14.10 14.04
N ASN A 40 -5.40 14.10 15.28
CA ASN A 40 -4.65 13.86 16.54
C ASN A 40 -3.36 13.00 16.36
N PRO A 41 -2.20 13.62 16.10
CA PRO A 41 -1.01 12.86 15.74
C PRO A 41 -0.31 12.38 17.02
N VAL A 42 -0.01 11.08 17.05
CA VAL A 42 0.80 10.47 18.12
C VAL A 42 2.28 10.73 17.85
N ARG A 43 2.99 11.31 18.81
CA ARG A 43 4.42 11.60 18.73
C ARG A 43 5.20 10.74 19.70
N ILE A 44 6.27 10.12 19.19
CA ILE A 44 7.33 9.54 20.01
C ILE A 44 8.36 10.66 20.26
N ALA A 45 8.68 10.94 21.52
CA ALA A 45 9.70 11.90 21.90
C ALA A 45 11.10 11.46 21.44
N ALA A 46 12.12 12.24 21.80
CA ALA A 46 13.50 11.92 21.45
C ALA A 46 13.88 10.51 21.95
N LEU A 47 14.31 9.66 21.03
CA LEU A 47 14.81 8.32 21.33
C LEU A 47 16.33 8.37 21.54
N SER A 48 16.84 7.53 22.45
CA SER A 48 18.27 7.27 22.50
C SER A 48 18.72 6.62 21.17
N PRO A 49 20.00 6.77 20.76
CA PRO A 49 20.50 6.10 19.56
C PRO A 49 20.36 4.57 19.57
N THR A 50 20.33 3.95 20.76
CA THR A 50 20.15 2.51 20.93
C THR A 50 18.68 2.14 20.70
N ASP A 51 17.75 2.84 21.35
CA ASP A 51 16.31 2.61 21.21
C ASP A 51 15.84 2.87 19.78
N ALA A 52 16.35 3.92 19.14
CA ALA A 52 16.07 4.22 17.74
C ALA A 52 16.50 3.08 16.80
N ARG A 53 17.67 2.46 17.05
CA ARG A 53 18.15 1.31 16.26
C ARG A 53 17.28 0.07 16.52
N GLN A 54 16.89 -0.17 17.76
CA GLN A 54 16.05 -1.31 18.12
C GLN A 54 14.64 -1.16 17.55
N LEU A 55 14.02 0.03 17.66
CA LEU A 55 12.74 0.33 17.01
C LEU A 55 12.81 0.12 15.51
N ALA A 56 13.85 0.63 14.84
CA ALA A 56 14.07 0.39 13.42
C ALA A 56 14.19 -1.11 13.08
N ARG A 57 14.88 -1.90 13.92
CA ARG A 57 14.99 -3.35 13.76
C ARG A 57 13.64 -4.05 13.92
N LEU A 58 12.84 -3.66 14.90
CA LEU A 58 11.50 -4.23 15.12
C LEU A 58 10.58 -3.93 13.93
N ILE A 59 10.55 -2.68 13.46
CA ILE A 59 9.79 -2.29 12.26
C ILE A 59 10.21 -3.14 11.06
N ARG A 60 11.52 -3.25 10.77
CA ARG A 60 12.02 -4.06 9.65
C ARG A 60 11.66 -5.54 9.80
N THR A 61 11.65 -6.07 11.02
CA THR A 61 11.35 -7.47 11.29
C THR A 61 9.86 -7.74 11.11
N GLY A 62 9.00 -6.93 11.72
CA GLY A 62 7.54 -7.05 11.60
C GLY A 62 7.03 -6.83 10.18
N THR A 63 7.67 -5.94 9.42
CA THR A 63 7.30 -5.63 8.02
C THR A 63 8.11 -6.40 6.98
N LYS A 64 9.01 -7.31 7.38
CA LYS A 64 9.98 -7.99 6.51
C LYS A 64 9.36 -8.57 5.24
N ARG A 65 8.25 -9.30 5.39
CA ARG A 65 7.58 -9.97 4.27
C ARG A 65 6.97 -8.98 3.28
N THR A 66 6.30 -7.94 3.77
CA THR A 66 5.68 -6.90 2.94
C THR A 66 6.74 -6.06 2.24
N LEU A 67 7.81 -5.66 2.93
CA LEU A 67 8.93 -4.93 2.34
C LEU A 67 9.64 -5.76 1.25
N LYS A 68 9.84 -7.07 1.47
CA LYS A 68 10.42 -7.96 0.45
C LYS A 68 9.54 -8.02 -0.80
N ALA A 69 8.23 -8.17 -0.63
CA ALA A 69 7.30 -8.18 -1.76
C ALA A 69 7.27 -6.83 -2.51
N ALA A 70 7.29 -5.70 -1.79
CA ALA A 70 7.36 -4.38 -2.40
C ALA A 70 8.64 -4.20 -3.23
N ARG A 71 9.80 -4.64 -2.71
CA ARG A 71 11.07 -4.60 -3.45
C ARG A 71 11.03 -5.46 -4.70
N ALA A 72 10.56 -6.70 -4.59
CA ALA A 72 10.44 -7.60 -5.73
C ALA A 72 9.49 -7.05 -6.81
N LEU A 73 8.37 -6.46 -6.42
CA LEU A 73 7.47 -5.79 -7.37
C LEU A 73 8.17 -4.63 -8.09
N ARG A 74 8.93 -3.81 -7.37
CA ARG A 74 9.69 -2.72 -7.97
C ARG A 74 10.72 -3.23 -8.98
N GLU A 75 11.52 -4.21 -8.60
CA GLU A 75 12.54 -4.82 -9.46
C GLU A 75 11.93 -5.41 -10.73
N ILE A 76 10.80 -6.11 -10.62
CA ILE A 76 10.10 -6.68 -11.77
C ILE A 76 9.54 -5.58 -12.67
N CYS A 77 8.83 -4.60 -12.13
CA CYS A 77 8.26 -3.50 -12.91
C CYS A 77 9.36 -2.68 -13.61
N GLU A 78 10.48 -2.42 -12.94
CA GLU A 78 11.65 -1.77 -13.54
C GLU A 78 12.21 -2.60 -14.71
N GLY A 79 12.28 -3.92 -14.57
CA GLY A 79 12.68 -4.84 -15.65
C GLY A 79 11.77 -4.75 -16.90
N TYR A 80 10.49 -4.44 -16.70
CA TYR A 80 9.53 -4.19 -17.78
C TYR A 80 9.41 -2.72 -18.19
N ARG A 81 10.26 -1.83 -17.67
CA ARG A 81 10.21 -0.38 -17.90
C ARG A 81 8.87 0.25 -17.52
N ILE A 82 8.29 -0.21 -16.42
CA ILE A 82 7.08 0.32 -15.81
C ILE A 82 7.52 1.10 -14.57
N ASP A 83 7.36 2.43 -14.57
CA ASP A 83 7.68 3.23 -13.41
C ASP A 83 6.53 3.17 -12.38
N LEU A 84 6.90 3.00 -11.12
CA LEU A 84 5.97 2.98 -9.98
C LEU A 84 6.50 3.92 -8.90
N PRO A 85 6.49 5.25 -9.13
CA PRO A 85 7.06 6.23 -8.21
C PRO A 85 6.31 6.26 -6.87
N GLY A 86 5.04 5.85 -6.89
CA GLY A 86 4.19 5.75 -5.70
C GLY A 86 4.44 4.52 -4.82
N LEU A 87 5.19 3.52 -5.29
CA LEU A 87 5.23 2.20 -4.66
C LEU A 87 5.89 2.25 -3.28
N ARG A 88 5.10 2.00 -2.23
CA ARG A 88 5.56 1.98 -0.84
C ARG A 88 4.67 1.13 0.06
N VAL A 89 5.20 0.73 1.21
CA VAL A 89 4.42 0.05 2.24
C VAL A 89 3.74 1.08 3.13
N ARG A 90 2.41 1.04 3.23
CA ARG A 90 1.61 1.85 4.16
C ARG A 90 0.65 0.96 4.92
N GLN A 91 0.56 1.13 6.24
CA GLN A 91 -0.40 0.38 7.09
C GLN A 91 -0.35 -1.15 6.84
N GLY A 92 0.86 -1.70 6.67
CA GLY A 92 1.06 -3.14 6.40
C GLY A 92 0.68 -3.63 5.00
N ARG A 93 0.19 -2.74 4.12
CA ARG A 93 -0.18 -3.02 2.72
C ARG A 93 0.81 -2.38 1.75
N ILE A 94 0.84 -2.85 0.52
CA ILE A 94 1.65 -2.29 -0.56
C ILE A 94 0.76 -1.35 -1.36
N THR A 95 0.99 -0.06 -1.22
CA THR A 95 0.38 0.97 -2.07
C THR A 95 1.18 1.05 -3.36
N LEU A 96 0.51 0.89 -4.51
CA LEU A 96 1.14 1.06 -5.81
C LEU A 96 1.23 2.55 -6.20
N GLY A 97 0.19 3.32 -5.86
CA GLY A 97 0.16 4.77 -5.97
C GLY A 97 0.00 5.28 -7.41
N PRO A 98 0.33 6.56 -7.67
CA PRO A 98 0.20 7.13 -9.00
C PRO A 98 1.14 6.45 -10.01
N ILE A 99 0.63 6.24 -11.21
CA ILE A 99 1.31 5.65 -12.37
C ILE A 99 0.87 6.38 -13.64
N GLN A 100 1.78 6.51 -14.61
CA GLN A 100 1.44 7.02 -15.94
C GLN A 100 0.49 6.05 -16.66
N VAL A 101 -0.45 6.58 -17.43
CA VAL A 101 -1.44 5.77 -18.18
C VAL A 101 -0.75 4.76 -19.10
N ASP A 102 0.35 5.14 -19.77
CA ASP A 102 1.12 4.23 -20.61
C ASP A 102 1.75 3.06 -19.84
N ASP A 103 2.28 3.33 -18.65
CA ASP A 103 2.88 2.33 -17.78
C ASP A 103 1.82 1.41 -17.18
N ALA A 104 0.64 1.96 -16.85
CA ALA A 104 -0.52 1.18 -16.46
C ALA A 104 -1.05 0.30 -17.61
N ALA A 105 -1.03 0.79 -18.85
CA ALA A 105 -1.40 0.01 -20.03
C ALA A 105 -0.39 -1.13 -20.26
N ARG A 106 0.92 -0.85 -20.11
CA ARG A 106 1.98 -1.88 -20.13
C ARG A 106 1.73 -2.93 -19.05
N LEU A 107 1.46 -2.51 -17.81
CA LEU A 107 1.14 -3.42 -16.72
C LEU A 107 -0.09 -4.28 -17.04
N ALA A 108 -1.17 -3.69 -17.55
CA ALA A 108 -2.38 -4.42 -17.90
C ALA A 108 -2.10 -5.51 -18.95
N ARG A 109 -1.31 -5.17 -19.99
CA ARG A 109 -0.91 -6.13 -21.04
C ARG A 109 -0.06 -7.26 -20.49
N LEU A 110 0.89 -6.98 -19.58
CA LEU A 110 1.67 -8.03 -18.90
C LEU A 110 0.79 -8.97 -18.07
N LEU A 111 -0.31 -8.47 -17.52
CA LEU A 111 -1.30 -9.28 -16.80
C LEU A 111 -2.26 -10.03 -17.73
N GLY A 112 -2.06 -9.98 -19.05
CA GLY A 112 -2.87 -10.68 -20.05
C GLY A 112 -4.08 -9.90 -20.53
N ALA A 113 -4.17 -8.59 -20.29
CA ALA A 113 -5.22 -7.78 -20.91
C ALA A 113 -5.01 -7.72 -22.44
N VAL A 114 -6.03 -8.14 -23.19
CA VAL A 114 -6.06 -8.00 -24.64
C VAL A 114 -6.59 -6.61 -24.97
N PRO A 115 -5.84 -5.76 -25.70
CA PRO A 115 -6.35 -4.48 -26.18
C PRO A 115 -7.57 -4.74 -27.06
N GLN A 116 -8.67 -4.02 -26.84
CA GLN A 116 -9.77 -4.10 -27.80
C GLN A 116 -9.30 -3.42 -29.09
N THR A 117 -9.26 -4.18 -30.18
CA THR A 117 -8.64 -3.88 -31.49
C THR A 117 -9.17 -2.63 -32.21
N THR A 118 -10.01 -1.83 -31.55
CA THR A 118 -10.53 -0.55 -32.05
C THR A 118 -9.56 0.62 -31.88
N GLU A 119 -8.48 0.49 -31.11
CA GLU A 119 -7.44 1.52 -31.05
C GLU A 119 -6.50 1.40 -32.26
N GLN A 120 -6.57 2.39 -33.16
CA GLN A 120 -5.61 2.54 -34.25
C GLN A 120 -4.18 2.63 -33.70
N PRO A 121 -3.20 1.99 -34.35
CA PRO A 121 -1.80 2.09 -33.95
C PRO A 121 -1.37 3.56 -33.98
N GLY A 122 -1.05 4.12 -32.81
CA GLY A 122 -0.63 5.51 -32.64
C GLY A 122 -1.57 6.39 -31.80
N THR A 123 -2.66 5.84 -31.27
CA THR A 123 -3.51 6.54 -30.28
C THR A 123 -3.09 6.13 -28.87
N ASP A 124 -2.72 7.09 -28.02
CA ASP A 124 -2.43 6.83 -26.61
C ASP A 124 -3.69 6.24 -25.93
N ALA A 125 -3.51 5.19 -25.14
CA ALA A 125 -4.62 4.49 -24.53
C ALA A 125 -5.33 5.41 -23.52
N ASP A 126 -6.64 5.57 -23.64
CA ASP A 126 -7.40 6.40 -22.71
C ASP A 126 -7.37 5.83 -21.28
N ALA A 127 -7.32 6.70 -20.27
CA ALA A 127 -7.26 6.32 -18.85
C ALA A 127 -8.47 5.45 -18.44
N GLY A 128 -9.64 5.69 -19.02
CA GLY A 128 -10.84 4.88 -18.82
C GLY A 128 -10.67 3.45 -19.34
N THR A 129 -10.14 3.29 -20.55
CA THR A 129 -9.83 2.00 -21.16
C THR A 129 -8.80 1.23 -20.32
N VAL A 130 -7.70 1.87 -19.94
CA VAL A 130 -6.64 1.24 -19.14
C VAL A 130 -7.16 0.82 -17.76
N ARG A 131 -8.00 1.65 -17.13
CA ARG A 131 -8.69 1.29 -15.88
C ARG A 131 -9.54 0.04 -16.03
N ALA A 132 -10.30 -0.08 -17.12
CA ALA A 132 -11.11 -1.27 -17.40
C ALA A 132 -10.23 -2.51 -17.64
N MET A 133 -9.15 -2.37 -18.42
CA MET A 133 -8.17 -3.43 -18.65
C MET A 133 -7.57 -3.95 -17.34
N LEU A 134 -7.13 -3.06 -16.46
CA LEU A 134 -6.58 -3.43 -15.14
C LEU A 134 -7.64 -4.08 -14.25
N SER A 135 -8.85 -3.55 -14.23
CA SER A 135 -9.96 -4.09 -13.44
C SER A 135 -10.34 -5.52 -13.88
N HIS A 136 -10.17 -5.84 -15.16
CA HIS A 136 -10.39 -7.18 -15.69
C HIS A 136 -9.20 -8.13 -15.48
N ALA A 137 -7.99 -7.72 -15.87
CA ALA A 137 -6.81 -8.58 -15.87
C ALA A 137 -6.24 -8.84 -14.47
N PHE A 138 -6.31 -7.85 -13.57
CA PHE A 138 -5.69 -7.96 -12.24
C PHE A 138 -6.29 -9.09 -11.39
N PRO A 139 -7.62 -9.25 -11.26
CA PRO A 139 -8.20 -10.37 -10.53
C PRO A 139 -7.84 -11.73 -11.13
N GLN A 140 -7.77 -11.83 -12.47
CA GLN A 140 -7.39 -13.08 -13.14
C GLN A 140 -5.95 -13.46 -12.82
N ALA A 141 -5.02 -12.52 -12.99
CA ALA A 141 -3.60 -12.73 -12.69
C ALA A 141 -3.34 -13.02 -11.20
N THR A 142 -4.14 -12.46 -10.30
CA THR A 142 -3.96 -12.61 -8.85
C THR A 142 -4.91 -13.62 -8.18
N GLY A 143 -5.68 -14.38 -8.96
CA GLY A 143 -6.61 -15.39 -8.45
C GLY A 143 -7.68 -14.81 -7.51
N GLY A 144 -8.33 -13.74 -7.94
CA GLY A 144 -9.41 -13.04 -7.25
C GLY A 144 -8.98 -11.84 -6.40
N GLY A 145 -7.75 -11.35 -6.54
CA GLY A 145 -7.32 -10.12 -5.86
C GLY A 145 -8.00 -8.88 -6.46
N ALA A 146 -8.31 -7.90 -5.62
CA ALA A 146 -8.89 -6.63 -6.05
C ALA A 146 -7.83 -5.53 -6.06
N LEU A 147 -7.85 -4.70 -7.11
CA LEU A 147 -7.08 -3.47 -7.20
C LEU A 147 -8.05 -2.32 -7.43
N SER A 148 -8.04 -1.34 -6.52
CA SER A 148 -8.74 -0.08 -6.77
C SER A 148 -7.96 0.72 -7.81
N VAL A 149 -8.65 1.23 -8.82
CA VAL A 149 -8.08 2.09 -9.85
C VAL A 149 -8.99 3.30 -10.02
N SER A 150 -8.43 4.49 -9.86
CA SER A 150 -9.13 5.76 -10.05
C SER A 150 -8.34 6.67 -10.99
N VAL A 151 -9.06 7.40 -11.83
CA VAL A 151 -8.50 8.50 -12.64
C VAL A 151 -8.47 9.75 -11.76
N ARG A 152 -7.40 10.54 -11.80
CA ARG A 152 -7.38 11.84 -11.14
C ARG A 152 -7.95 12.91 -12.06
N ASP A 153 -9.02 13.57 -11.62
CA ASP A 153 -9.74 14.59 -12.41
C ASP A 153 -8.84 15.73 -12.93
N ASN A 154 -7.79 16.10 -12.19
CA ASN A 154 -6.88 17.19 -12.54
C ASN A 154 -5.59 16.75 -13.27
N THR A 155 -5.37 15.44 -13.44
CA THR A 155 -4.19 14.88 -14.13
C THR A 155 -4.60 13.61 -14.89
N PRO A 156 -5.21 13.76 -16.08
CA PRO A 156 -5.80 12.63 -16.82
C PRO A 156 -4.75 11.60 -17.26
N ASP A 157 -3.49 12.00 -17.39
CA ASP A 157 -2.36 11.14 -17.77
C ASP A 157 -1.88 10.24 -16.62
N LEU A 158 -2.47 10.37 -15.42
CA LEU A 158 -2.14 9.59 -14.24
C LEU A 158 -3.33 8.77 -13.73
N LEU A 159 -3.09 7.49 -13.49
CA LEU A 159 -3.96 6.62 -12.72
C LEU A 159 -3.44 6.50 -11.30
N ASP A 160 -4.34 6.46 -10.31
CA ASP A 160 -3.98 6.12 -8.93
C ASP A 160 -4.34 4.67 -8.66
N LEU A 161 -3.32 3.86 -8.40
CA LEU A 161 -3.46 2.46 -8.06
C LEU A 161 -3.49 2.28 -6.54
N GLY A 162 -4.52 1.57 -6.07
CA GLY A 162 -4.78 1.36 -4.66
C GLY A 162 -3.75 0.49 -3.93
N SER A 163 -4.13 0.05 -2.74
CA SER A 163 -3.27 -0.74 -1.86
C SER A 163 -3.66 -2.22 -1.83
N ILE A 164 -2.68 -3.09 -2.05
CA ILE A 164 -2.85 -4.55 -2.03
C ILE A 164 -2.19 -5.16 -0.80
N ASP A 165 -2.76 -6.25 -0.29
CA ASP A 165 -2.14 -6.99 0.81
C ASP A 165 -0.94 -7.83 0.33
N ALA A 166 -0.14 -8.34 1.28
CA ALA A 166 1.05 -9.12 0.98
C ALA A 166 0.77 -10.48 0.31
N ARG A 167 -0.45 -11.03 0.40
CA ARG A 167 -0.84 -12.27 -0.31
C ARG A 167 -1.12 -11.95 -1.77
N THR A 168 -1.90 -10.91 -2.04
CA THR A 168 -2.20 -10.43 -3.39
C THR A 168 -0.92 -10.01 -4.11
N ALA A 169 -0.03 -9.27 -3.45
CA ALA A 169 1.27 -8.90 -4.02
C ALA A 169 2.15 -10.10 -4.40
N ARG A 170 2.16 -11.16 -3.58
CA ARG A 170 2.90 -12.40 -3.92
C ARG A 170 2.34 -13.10 -5.15
N ARG A 171 1.02 -13.08 -5.33
CA ARG A 171 0.38 -13.66 -6.53
C ARG A 171 0.68 -12.81 -7.76
N LEU A 172 0.63 -11.49 -7.61
CA LEU A 172 1.03 -10.55 -8.66
C LEU A 172 2.49 -10.77 -9.10
N ILE A 173 3.43 -10.87 -8.15
CA ILE A 173 4.84 -11.18 -8.44
C ILE A 173 4.95 -12.46 -9.27
N ARG A 174 4.22 -13.52 -8.90
CA ARG A 174 4.25 -14.78 -9.66
C ARG A 174 3.69 -14.59 -11.06
N ALA A 175 2.59 -13.86 -11.21
CA ALA A 175 2.00 -13.61 -12.53
C ALA A 175 2.92 -12.80 -13.46
N LEU A 176 3.77 -11.94 -12.91
CA LEU A 176 4.71 -11.10 -13.67
C LEU A 176 6.08 -11.77 -13.92
N GLN A 177 6.35 -12.96 -13.38
CA GLN A 177 7.62 -13.67 -13.55
C GLN A 177 7.59 -14.70 -14.68
N PHE A 178 6.45 -14.86 -15.35
CA PHE A 178 6.23 -15.76 -16.49
C PHE A 178 5.80 -14.95 -17.71
#